data_AF-A0A4Q7ZSM4-F1
#
_entry.id   AF-A0A4Q7ZSM4-F1
#
_cell.length_a   1.000
_cell.length_b   1.000
_cell.length_c   1.000
_cell.angle_alpha   90.00
_cell.angle_beta   90.00
_cell.angle_gamma   90.00
#
_symmetry.space_group_name_H-M   'P 1'
#
loop_
_entity.id
_entity.type
_entity.pdbx_description
1 polymer ?
#
loop_
_entity_poly.entity_id
_entity_poly.type
_entity_poly.pdbx_seq_one_letter_code
_entity_poly.pdbx_strand_id
1 'polypeptide(L)'
;MNHDRVLAGAAPHAFESACLIQCADTSGLPGRRRPEWRDAHVPAPAADPALAEFDQPDAAVRLATLLTGLGCTVDVERHTGGGRRRFQVHRVVMPELQRSAANLMMAAAWRQGRLALLRNETLGSSARANARRATLAQAAWRAALLAAGRRRRAGLLGVRLGDPEMAGILVRAARLMGVTAQMTSRPGCLQVTVPAGITLLLPTVAGAAAAAPAECGQSHALQSLINRAAPVRPSSAQFADRHPARTRDMVLPPHR
;
A
#
# COMPACT_ATOMS: atom_id res chain seq x y z
N MET A 1 -13.55 -16.00 -25.18
CA MET A 1 -14.75 -15.29 -24.66
C MET A 1 -14.86 -15.22 -23.13
N ASN A 2 -13.81 -15.50 -22.33
CA ASN A 2 -13.91 -15.50 -20.85
C ASN A 2 -13.08 -14.43 -20.11
N HIS A 3 -12.19 -13.70 -20.77
CA HIS A 3 -11.32 -12.71 -20.10
C HIS A 3 -12.09 -11.44 -19.68
N ASP A 4 -13.06 -10.98 -20.49
CA ASP A 4 -13.85 -9.77 -20.17
C ASP A 4 -14.78 -9.94 -18.96
N ARG A 5 -15.30 -11.14 -18.70
CA ARG A 5 -16.15 -11.39 -17.53
C ARG A 5 -15.35 -11.48 -16.23
N VAL A 6 -14.16 -12.07 -16.27
CA VAL A 6 -13.24 -12.14 -15.13
C VAL A 6 -12.73 -10.73 -14.78
N LEU A 7 -12.39 -9.91 -15.78
CA LEU A 7 -12.03 -8.50 -15.58
C LEU A 7 -13.20 -7.64 -15.07
N ALA A 8 -14.44 -7.92 -15.52
CA ALA A 8 -15.62 -7.19 -15.06
C ALA A 8 -15.94 -7.44 -13.57
N GLY A 9 -15.71 -8.64 -13.06
CA GLY A 9 -15.83 -8.98 -11.64
C GLY A 9 -14.67 -8.45 -10.79
N ALA A 10 -13.48 -8.36 -11.36
CA ALA A 10 -12.27 -7.82 -10.73
C ALA A 10 -12.25 -6.28 -10.66
N ALA A 11 -13.01 -5.60 -11.52
CA ALA A 11 -12.98 -4.13 -11.64
C ALA A 11 -13.29 -3.38 -10.34
N PRO A 12 -14.28 -3.77 -9.51
CA PRO A 12 -14.50 -3.11 -8.22
C PRO A 12 -13.36 -3.32 -7.22
N HIS A 13 -12.71 -4.49 -7.22
CA HIS A 13 -11.57 -4.78 -6.35
C HIS A 13 -10.34 -3.97 -6.76
N ALA A 14 -10.02 -3.93 -8.06
CA ALA A 14 -8.93 -3.12 -8.58
C ALA A 14 -9.15 -1.62 -8.33
N PHE A 15 -10.41 -1.16 -8.45
CA PHE A 15 -10.77 0.22 -8.11
C PHE A 15 -10.66 0.50 -6.60
N GLU A 16 -11.12 -0.41 -5.76
CA GLU A 16 -10.98 -0.28 -4.29
C GLU A 16 -9.51 -0.22 -3.87
N SER A 17 -8.65 -1.06 -4.44
CA SER A 17 -7.19 -1.01 -4.23
C SER A 17 -6.62 0.34 -4.63
N ALA A 18 -7.00 0.86 -5.80
CA ALA A 18 -6.55 2.18 -6.25
C ALA A 18 -7.01 3.31 -5.31
N CYS A 19 -8.26 3.26 -4.82
CA CYS A 19 -8.75 4.21 -3.82
C CYS A 19 -7.99 4.12 -2.49
N LEU A 20 -7.62 2.91 -2.04
CA LEU A 20 -6.83 2.72 -0.81
C LEU A 20 -5.47 3.40 -0.93
N ILE A 21 -4.78 3.21 -2.06
CA ILE A 21 -3.47 3.82 -2.32
C ILE A 21 -3.58 5.34 -2.39
N GLN A 22 -4.57 5.87 -3.12
CA GLN A 22 -4.80 7.32 -3.20
C GLN A 22 -5.06 7.94 -1.80
N CYS A 23 -5.74 7.21 -0.91
CA CYS A 23 -5.97 7.65 0.47
C CYS A 23 -4.72 7.51 1.35
N ALA A 24 -3.84 6.53 1.09
CA ALA A 24 -2.57 6.34 1.78
C ALA A 24 -1.59 7.47 1.48
N ASP A 25 -1.39 7.78 0.19
CA ASP A 25 -0.45 8.81 -0.28
C ASP A 25 -0.80 10.21 0.24
N THR A 26 -2.10 10.43 0.49
CA THR A 26 -2.65 11.73 0.91
C THR A 26 -2.83 11.85 2.43
N SER A 27 -2.54 10.80 3.19
CA SER A 27 -2.65 10.81 4.66
C SER A 27 -1.51 11.60 5.35
N GLY A 28 -0.56 12.15 4.59
CA GLY A 28 0.45 13.14 5.01
C GLY A 28 -0.10 14.55 5.27
N LEU A 29 -1.22 14.65 6.00
CA LEU A 29 -1.86 15.92 6.34
C LEU A 29 -0.95 16.79 7.24
N PRO A 30 -0.92 18.13 7.08
CA PRO A 30 -0.04 18.99 7.86
C PRO A 30 -0.40 18.93 9.34
N GLY A 31 0.62 18.70 10.17
CA GLY A 31 0.50 18.39 11.60
C GLY A 31 0.72 16.91 11.94
N ARG A 32 0.52 16.01 10.96
CA ARG A 32 1.18 14.69 10.93
C ARG A 32 2.40 14.83 10.06
N ARG A 33 3.49 15.39 10.61
CA ARG A 33 4.80 15.16 10.00
C ARG A 33 4.97 13.65 9.95
N ARG A 34 4.93 13.06 8.75
CA ARG A 34 5.54 11.75 8.53
C ARG A 34 6.94 11.91 9.12
N PRO A 35 7.34 11.10 10.12
CA PRO A 35 8.71 11.15 10.57
C PRO A 35 9.54 10.93 9.31
N GLU A 36 10.32 11.94 8.95
CA GLU A 36 11.29 11.86 7.88
C GLU A 36 12.25 10.74 8.30
N TRP A 37 11.96 9.52 7.86
CA TRP A 37 12.87 8.38 7.94
C TRP A 37 14.06 8.57 6.99
N ARG A 38 14.34 9.83 6.61
CA ARG A 38 15.45 10.27 5.77
C ARG A 38 16.55 10.98 6.56
N ASP A 39 16.38 11.20 7.86
CA ASP A 39 17.45 11.72 8.72
C ASP A 39 18.05 10.61 9.60
N ALA A 40 18.72 9.67 8.93
CA ALA A 40 19.90 9.00 9.47
C ALA A 40 20.76 8.62 8.26
N HIS A 41 22.04 9.01 8.29
CA HIS A 41 23.04 8.69 7.27
C HIS A 41 23.13 7.18 6.97
N VAL A 42 22.25 6.69 6.10
CA VAL A 42 22.26 5.36 5.51
C VAL A 42 22.32 5.57 4.01
N PRO A 43 23.29 4.98 3.29
CA PRO A 43 23.38 5.11 1.84
C PRO A 43 22.04 4.71 1.21
N ALA A 44 21.61 5.49 0.20
CA ALA A 44 20.30 5.39 -0.45
C ALA A 44 19.84 3.93 -0.59
N PRO A 45 18.71 3.53 0.01
CA PRO A 45 18.26 2.16 -0.11
C PRO A 45 17.87 1.89 -1.56
N ALA A 46 18.17 0.67 -2.01
CA ALA A 46 17.61 0.09 -3.22
C ALA A 46 16.10 0.41 -3.31
N ALA A 47 15.60 0.62 -4.53
CA ALA A 47 14.22 1.01 -4.84
C ALA A 47 13.21 0.47 -3.81
N ASP A 48 12.57 1.38 -3.07
CA ASP A 48 11.68 1.03 -1.97
C ASP A 48 10.61 0.04 -2.43
N PRO A 49 10.56 -1.18 -1.87
CA PRO A 49 9.69 -2.21 -2.39
C PRO A 49 8.22 -2.03 -1.99
N ALA A 50 7.91 -1.06 -1.13
CA ALA A 50 6.56 -0.78 -0.66
C ALA A 50 5.69 -0.14 -1.77
N LEU A 51 4.53 -0.77 -1.99
CA LEU A 51 3.48 -0.26 -2.87
C LEU A 51 2.66 0.85 -2.18
N ALA A 52 2.38 0.70 -0.88
CA ALA A 52 1.65 1.66 -0.07
C ALA A 52 1.93 1.46 1.42
N GLU A 53 1.76 2.54 2.20
CA GLU A 53 1.93 2.53 3.65
C GLU A 53 0.68 3.05 4.36
N PHE A 54 0.24 2.35 5.40
CA PHE A 54 -0.96 2.68 6.16
C PHE A 54 -0.66 2.79 7.66
N ASP A 55 -1.28 3.77 8.32
CA ASP A 55 -1.29 3.83 9.79
C ASP A 55 -2.27 2.82 10.42
N GLN A 56 -3.21 2.29 9.63
CA GLN A 56 -4.25 1.37 10.08
C GLN A 56 -3.97 -0.05 9.53
N PRO A 57 -3.88 -1.08 10.38
CA PRO A 57 -3.62 -2.45 9.93
C PRO A 57 -4.72 -2.96 8.99
N ASP A 58 -5.97 -2.63 9.27
CA ASP A 58 -7.13 -3.08 8.49
C ASP A 58 -7.05 -2.61 7.02
N ALA A 59 -6.48 -1.43 6.77
CA ALA A 59 -6.30 -0.90 5.42
C ALA A 59 -5.24 -1.68 4.64
N ALA A 60 -4.11 -1.99 5.28
CA ALA A 60 -3.05 -2.79 4.68
C ALA A 60 -3.51 -4.22 4.39
N VAL A 61 -4.20 -4.86 5.34
CA VAL A 61 -4.77 -6.21 5.18
C VAL A 61 -5.81 -6.21 4.05
N ARG A 62 -6.69 -5.20 4.00
CA ARG A 62 -7.69 -5.10 2.93
C ARG A 62 -7.01 -4.96 1.55
N LEU A 63 -6.00 -4.10 1.44
CA LEU A 63 -5.27 -3.94 0.17
C LEU A 63 -4.61 -5.25 -0.25
N ALA A 64 -3.93 -5.94 0.68
CA ALA A 64 -3.32 -7.24 0.42
C ALA A 64 -4.35 -8.26 -0.07
N THR A 65 -5.48 -8.42 0.63
CA THR A 65 -6.56 -9.33 0.22
C THR A 65 -7.10 -9.03 -1.17
N LEU A 66 -7.29 -7.74 -1.51
CA LEU A 66 -7.75 -7.33 -2.82
C LEU A 66 -6.73 -7.66 -3.91
N LEU A 67 -5.45 -7.38 -3.67
CA LEU A 67 -4.37 -7.66 -4.62
C LEU A 67 -4.12 -9.16 -4.80
N THR A 68 -4.17 -9.96 -3.74
CA THR A 68 -4.13 -11.42 -3.83
C THR A 68 -5.32 -11.96 -4.63
N GLY A 69 -6.52 -11.42 -4.42
CA GLY A 69 -7.70 -11.75 -5.23
C GLY A 69 -7.59 -11.37 -6.71
N LEU A 70 -6.68 -10.45 -7.05
CA LEU A 70 -6.32 -10.07 -8.42
C LEU A 70 -5.14 -10.88 -8.97
N GLY A 71 -4.62 -11.84 -8.20
CA GLY A 71 -3.52 -12.72 -8.60
C GLY A 71 -2.12 -12.15 -8.33
N CYS A 72 -1.99 -11.08 -7.54
CA CYS A 72 -0.69 -10.54 -7.15
C CYS A 72 -0.14 -11.22 -5.89
N THR A 73 1.18 -11.41 -5.84
CA THR A 73 1.91 -11.81 -4.64
C THR A 73 2.21 -10.57 -3.80
N VAL A 74 1.73 -10.55 -2.57
CA VAL A 74 1.81 -9.37 -1.69
C VAL A 74 2.13 -9.81 -0.28
N ASP A 75 3.04 -9.09 0.35
CA ASP A 75 3.37 -9.22 1.78
C ASP A 75 2.95 -7.96 2.54
N VAL A 76 2.57 -8.13 3.80
CA VAL A 76 2.26 -7.00 4.70
C VAL A 76 3.31 -6.97 5.81
N GLU A 77 4.15 -5.95 5.78
CA GLU A 77 5.18 -5.73 6.79
C GLU A 77 4.71 -4.73 7.83
N ARG A 78 5.05 -4.98 9.10
CA ARG A 78 4.78 -4.05 10.20
C ARG A 78 6.07 -3.40 10.66
N HIS A 79 6.13 -2.09 10.55
CA HIS A 79 7.24 -1.28 11.03
C HIS A 79 6.81 -0.49 12.25
N THR A 80 7.57 -0.63 13.33
CA THR A 80 7.40 0.18 14.54
C THR A 80 8.50 1.22 14.59
N GLY A 81 8.14 2.49 14.77
CA GLY A 81 9.11 3.58 14.85
C GLY A 81 8.77 4.58 15.94
N GLY A 82 9.69 5.52 16.14
CA GLY A 82 9.53 6.66 17.04
C GLY A 82 10.11 6.45 18.44
N GLY A 83 10.69 7.51 18.98
CA GLY A 83 11.25 7.53 20.34
C GLY A 83 10.14 7.69 21.39
N ARG A 84 9.82 8.94 21.74
CA ARG A 84 8.82 9.24 22.79
C ARG A 84 7.39 8.86 22.42
N ARG A 85 7.03 8.91 21.13
CA ARG A 85 5.73 8.44 20.62
C ARG A 85 5.99 7.28 19.68
N ARG A 86 5.58 6.09 20.10
CA ARG A 86 5.61 4.89 19.25
C ARG A 86 4.51 5.02 18.20
N PHE A 87 4.89 4.90 16.93
CA PHE A 87 3.95 4.78 15.82
C PHE A 87 4.17 3.45 15.12
N GLN A 88 3.11 2.97 14.47
CA GLN A 88 3.12 1.72 13.73
C GLN A 88 2.68 2.03 12.30
N VAL A 89 3.48 1.57 11.34
CA VAL A 89 3.20 1.68 9.92
C VAL A 89 3.09 0.28 9.36
N HIS A 90 2.07 0.05 8.57
CA HIS A 90 1.81 -1.20 7.87
C HIS A 90 2.10 -0.98 6.39
N ARG A 91 3.13 -1.64 5.88
CA ARG A 91 3.60 -1.50 4.50
C ARG A 91 3.10 -2.69 3.70
N VAL A 92 2.57 -2.43 2.52
CA VAL A 92 2.16 -3.46 1.57
C VAL A 92 3.27 -3.57 0.53
N VAL A 93 3.97 -4.70 0.49
CA VAL A 93 5.18 -4.92 -0.31
C VAL A 93 4.87 -5.90 -1.44
N MET A 94 5.48 -5.66 -2.61
CA MET A 94 5.27 -6.47 -3.81
C MET A 94 6.58 -6.65 -4.58
N PRO A 95 6.83 -7.83 -5.20
CA PRO A 95 7.97 -8.01 -6.10
C PRO A 95 7.97 -6.97 -7.24
N GLU A 96 9.14 -6.43 -7.58
CA GLU A 96 9.31 -5.32 -8.54
C GLU A 96 8.59 -5.55 -9.88
N LEU A 97 8.74 -6.77 -10.43
CA LEU A 97 8.13 -7.16 -11.71
C LEU A 97 6.60 -7.07 -11.67
N GLN A 98 5.98 -7.49 -10.56
CA GLN A 98 4.54 -7.41 -10.38
C GLN A 98 4.08 -6.00 -10.03
N ARG A 99 4.92 -5.21 -9.33
CA ARG A 99 4.58 -3.84 -8.90
C ARG A 99 4.25 -2.94 -10.07
N SER A 100 5.06 -2.99 -11.12
CA SER A 100 4.83 -2.19 -12.33
C SER A 100 3.49 -2.53 -13.01
N ALA A 101 3.18 -3.83 -13.16
CA ALA A 101 1.92 -4.28 -13.73
C ALA A 101 0.71 -3.90 -12.84
N ALA A 102 0.84 -4.06 -11.53
CA ALA A 102 -0.19 -3.68 -10.56
C ALA A 102 -0.46 -2.17 -10.59
N ASN A 103 0.58 -1.34 -10.66
CA ASN A 103 0.44 0.12 -10.77
C ASN A 103 -0.32 0.52 -12.03
N LEU A 104 0.01 -0.08 -13.19
CA LEU A 104 -0.72 0.19 -14.43
C LEU A 104 -2.19 -0.23 -14.35
N MET A 105 -2.46 -1.42 -13.78
CA MET A 105 -3.82 -1.92 -13.55
C MET A 105 -4.60 -0.98 -12.64
N MET A 106 -4.03 -0.55 -11.50
CA MET A 106 -4.68 0.34 -10.55
C MET A 106 -4.90 1.74 -11.13
N ALA A 107 -3.94 2.27 -11.89
CA ALA A 107 -4.11 3.54 -12.59
C ALA A 107 -5.24 3.47 -13.64
N ALA A 108 -5.35 2.37 -14.38
CA ALA A 108 -6.46 2.14 -15.30
C ALA A 108 -7.80 2.02 -14.55
N ALA A 109 -7.85 1.23 -13.48
CA ALA A 109 -9.03 1.05 -12.65
C ALA A 109 -9.49 2.37 -12.02
N TRP A 110 -8.56 3.18 -11.51
CA TRP A 110 -8.82 4.53 -11.01
C TRP A 110 -9.49 5.40 -12.06
N ARG A 111 -8.88 5.53 -13.25
CA ARG A 111 -9.44 6.34 -14.35
C ARG A 111 -10.83 5.86 -14.73
N GLN A 112 -11.03 4.56 -14.89
CA GLN A 112 -12.33 3.98 -15.26
C GLN A 112 -13.38 4.19 -14.17
N GLY A 113 -13.06 3.94 -12.91
CA GLY A 113 -13.98 4.11 -11.79
C GLY A 113 -14.32 5.57 -11.53
N ARG A 114 -13.32 6.46 -11.61
CA ARG A 114 -13.51 7.92 -11.57
C ARG A 114 -14.47 8.37 -12.67
N LEU A 115 -14.23 7.98 -13.91
CA LEU A 115 -15.12 8.31 -15.03
C LEU A 115 -16.53 7.78 -14.77
N ALA A 116 -16.68 6.53 -14.31
CA ALA A 116 -17.98 5.95 -14.01
C ALA A 116 -18.73 6.70 -12.88
N LEU A 117 -18.02 7.17 -11.84
CA LEU A 117 -18.64 7.86 -10.72
C LEU A 117 -18.98 9.32 -11.04
N LEU A 118 -18.04 10.05 -11.64
CA LEU A 118 -18.18 11.48 -11.93
C LEU A 118 -19.00 11.78 -13.20
N ARG A 119 -19.20 10.81 -14.10
CA ARG A 119 -20.06 11.03 -15.26
C ARG A 119 -21.48 11.38 -14.81
N ASN A 120 -21.97 12.50 -15.33
CA ASN A 120 -23.39 12.85 -15.29
C ASN A 120 -24.09 11.92 -16.27
N GLU A 121 -24.72 10.86 -15.78
CA GLU A 121 -25.58 10.05 -16.64
C GLU A 121 -26.90 10.77 -16.85
N THR A 122 -27.21 10.92 -18.12
CA THR A 122 -28.50 11.32 -18.66
C THR A 122 -29.55 10.25 -18.34
N LEU A 123 -30.80 10.68 -18.16
CA LEU A 123 -31.98 9.81 -18.01
C LEU A 123 -31.91 8.64 -19.01
N GLY A 124 -31.93 7.39 -18.53
CA GLY A 124 -31.93 6.18 -19.39
C GLY A 124 -30.76 5.19 -19.19
N SER A 125 -29.92 5.31 -18.15
CA SER A 125 -28.90 4.29 -17.86
C SER A 125 -29.53 2.94 -17.49
N SER A 126 -28.95 1.83 -17.98
CA SER A 126 -29.45 0.49 -17.67
C SER A 126 -29.31 0.17 -16.17
N ALA A 127 -30.21 -0.66 -15.65
CA ALA A 127 -30.17 -1.11 -14.25
C ALA A 127 -28.79 -1.71 -13.87
N ARG A 128 -28.14 -2.42 -14.81
CA ARG A 128 -26.80 -2.99 -14.64
C ARG A 128 -25.71 -1.92 -14.49
N ALA A 129 -25.78 -0.82 -15.25
CA ALA A 129 -24.84 0.29 -15.13
C ALA A 129 -24.97 0.97 -13.75
N ASN A 130 -26.21 1.21 -13.31
CA ASN A 130 -26.47 1.79 -11.99
C ASN A 130 -25.99 0.89 -10.85
N ALA A 131 -26.25 -0.43 -10.94
CA ALA A 131 -25.75 -1.39 -9.96
C ALA A 131 -24.21 -1.38 -9.88
N ARG A 132 -23.52 -1.37 -11.03
CA ARG A 132 -22.05 -1.27 -11.08
C ARG A 132 -21.54 0.01 -10.43
N ARG A 133 -22.18 1.16 -10.69
CA ARG A 133 -21.82 2.45 -10.08
C ARG A 133 -22.03 2.44 -8.57
N ALA A 134 -23.09 1.82 -8.08
CA ALA A 134 -23.33 1.65 -6.65
C ALA A 134 -22.22 0.80 -5.99
N THR A 135 -21.80 -0.30 -6.63
CA THR A 135 -20.68 -1.11 -6.14
C THR A 135 -19.36 -0.33 -6.10
N LEU A 136 -19.07 0.47 -7.12
CA LEU A 136 -17.89 1.35 -7.13
C LEU A 136 -17.97 2.44 -6.05
N ALA A 137 -19.16 3.01 -5.84
CA ALA A 137 -19.40 4.00 -4.79
C ALA A 137 -19.14 3.42 -3.39
N GLN A 138 -19.61 2.19 -3.14
CA GLN A 138 -19.34 1.45 -1.90
C GLN A 138 -17.85 1.15 -1.74
N ALA A 139 -17.18 0.71 -2.79
CA ALA A 139 -15.74 0.46 -2.78
C ALA A 139 -14.93 1.72 -2.41
N ALA A 140 -15.23 2.87 -3.03
CA ALA A 140 -14.57 4.14 -2.72
C ALA A 140 -14.73 4.54 -1.25
N TRP A 141 -15.95 4.44 -0.71
CA TRP A 141 -16.22 4.77 0.70
C TRP A 141 -15.56 3.79 1.67
N ARG A 142 -15.54 2.49 1.35
CA ARG A 142 -14.85 1.49 2.18
C ARG A 142 -13.34 1.76 2.23
N ALA A 143 -12.73 2.00 1.07
CA ALA A 143 -11.32 2.34 0.97
C ALA A 143 -10.98 3.59 1.79
N ALA A 144 -11.74 4.67 1.63
CA ALA A 144 -11.51 5.92 2.36
C ALA A 144 -11.65 5.75 3.88
N LEU A 145 -12.66 5.00 4.35
CA LEU A 145 -12.88 4.78 5.78
C LEU A 145 -11.76 3.95 6.44
N LEU A 146 -11.19 3.00 5.69
CA LEU A 146 -10.08 2.18 6.16
C LEU A 146 -8.76 2.96 6.16
N ALA A 147 -8.41 3.61 5.04
CA ALA A 147 -7.11 4.24 4.85
C ALA A 147 -6.99 5.60 5.55
N ALA A 148 -7.95 6.52 5.34
CA ALA A 148 -7.93 7.85 5.95
C ALA A 148 -8.43 7.87 7.40
N GLY A 149 -9.02 6.75 7.84
CA GLY A 149 -9.60 6.58 9.17
C GLY A 149 -11.01 7.17 9.30
N ARG A 150 -11.82 6.51 10.12
CA ARG A 150 -13.19 6.93 10.42
C ARG A 150 -13.24 7.95 11.56
N ARG A 151 -14.02 9.02 11.39
CA ARG A 151 -14.43 9.93 12.46
C ARG A 151 -15.94 9.84 12.64
N ARG A 152 -16.39 9.51 13.85
CA ARG A 152 -17.82 9.52 14.21
C ARG A 152 -18.09 10.67 15.16
N ARG A 153 -19.06 11.52 14.84
CA ARG A 153 -19.52 12.62 15.72
C ARG A 153 -21.00 12.90 15.45
N ALA A 154 -21.83 12.92 16.50
CA ALA A 154 -23.24 13.32 16.42
C ALA A 154 -24.03 12.66 15.27
N GLY A 155 -23.89 11.34 15.10
CA GLY A 155 -24.58 10.61 14.03
C GLY A 155 -24.02 10.81 12.62
N LEU A 156 -22.90 11.53 12.49
CA LEU A 156 -22.15 11.68 11.24
C LEU A 156 -20.90 10.80 11.23
N LEU A 157 -20.60 10.24 10.07
CA LEU A 157 -19.37 9.54 9.73
C LEU A 157 -18.57 10.40 8.76
N GLY A 158 -17.28 10.59 9.00
CA GLY A 158 -16.43 11.39 8.14
C GLY A 158 -15.01 10.87 7.98
N VAL A 159 -14.38 11.33 6.91
CA VAL A 159 -12.99 11.05 6.53
C VAL A 159 -12.26 12.35 6.25
N ARG A 160 -10.95 12.38 6.46
CA ARG A 160 -10.08 13.51 6.13
C ARG A 160 -9.17 13.14 4.97
N LEU A 161 -9.15 13.94 3.92
CA LEU A 161 -8.43 13.67 2.70
C LEU A 161 -7.50 14.84 2.38
N GLY A 162 -6.30 14.55 1.91
CA GLY A 162 -5.42 15.55 1.31
C GLY A 162 -5.80 15.85 -0.14
N ASP A 163 -6.41 14.89 -0.84
CA ASP A 163 -6.71 14.99 -2.26
C ASP A 163 -8.15 15.48 -2.54
N PRO A 164 -8.32 16.62 -3.24
CA PRO A 164 -9.63 17.14 -3.66
C PRO A 164 -10.35 16.24 -4.65
N GLU A 165 -9.64 15.50 -5.49
CA GLU A 165 -10.24 14.60 -6.47
C GLU A 165 -10.94 13.44 -5.75
N MET A 166 -10.24 12.78 -4.83
CA MET A 166 -10.83 11.73 -3.99
C MET A 166 -12.01 12.26 -3.16
N ALA A 167 -11.93 13.49 -2.63
CA ALA A 167 -13.05 14.11 -1.91
C ALA A 167 -14.29 14.30 -2.79
N GLY A 168 -14.11 14.78 -4.02
CA GLY A 168 -15.19 14.93 -5.01
C GLY A 168 -15.83 13.59 -5.39
N ILE A 169 -15.01 12.54 -5.54
CA ILE A 169 -15.49 11.17 -5.78
C ILE A 169 -16.36 10.69 -4.62
N LEU A 170 -15.95 10.90 -3.36
CA LEU A 170 -16.75 10.47 -2.21
C LEU A 170 -18.09 11.21 -2.09
N VAL A 171 -18.10 12.52 -2.36
CA VAL A 171 -19.36 13.31 -2.38
C VAL A 171 -20.31 12.75 -3.43
N ARG A 172 -19.78 12.44 -4.63
CA ARG A 172 -20.60 11.86 -5.71
C ARG A 172 -21.05 10.43 -5.38
N ALA A 173 -20.17 9.61 -4.81
CA ALA A 173 -20.47 8.25 -4.39
C ALA A 173 -21.55 8.22 -3.31
N ALA A 174 -21.55 9.15 -2.34
CA ALA A 174 -22.60 9.25 -1.34
C ALA A 174 -23.98 9.51 -1.98
N ARG A 175 -24.04 10.43 -2.96
CA ARG A 175 -25.27 10.71 -3.71
C ARG A 175 -25.78 9.47 -4.45
N LEU A 176 -24.89 8.67 -5.04
CA LEU A 176 -25.26 7.42 -5.71
C LEU A 176 -25.80 6.35 -4.76
N MET A 177 -25.43 6.41 -3.48
CA MET A 177 -25.99 5.58 -2.41
C MET A 177 -27.24 6.17 -1.75
N GLY A 178 -27.78 7.27 -2.29
CA GLY A 178 -28.99 7.93 -1.76
C GLY A 178 -28.75 8.77 -0.50
N VAL A 179 -27.50 9.14 -0.21
CA VAL A 179 -27.12 9.87 1.00
C VAL A 179 -26.51 11.24 0.66
N THR A 180 -26.83 12.25 1.46
CA THR A 180 -26.23 13.58 1.32
C THR A 180 -24.86 13.62 2.01
N ALA A 181 -23.84 14.04 1.26
CA ALA A 181 -22.50 14.31 1.79
C ALA A 181 -22.30 15.81 1.93
N GLN A 182 -21.64 16.21 3.02
CA GLN A 182 -21.13 17.55 3.24
C GLN A 182 -19.61 17.52 3.11
N MET A 183 -19.05 18.49 2.39
CA MET A 183 -17.62 18.68 2.28
C MET A 183 -17.25 20.00 2.95
N THR A 184 -16.26 19.96 3.83
CA THR A 184 -15.76 21.14 4.55
C THR A 184 -14.27 21.25 4.37
N SER A 185 -13.79 22.44 4.00
CA SER A 185 -12.36 22.72 3.94
C SER A 185 -11.81 22.97 5.35
N ARG A 186 -10.68 22.37 5.66
CA ARG A 186 -9.93 22.55 6.91
C ARG A 186 -8.49 22.92 6.55
N PRO A 187 -7.74 23.59 7.45
CA PRO A 187 -6.32 23.84 7.23
C PRO A 187 -5.61 22.53 6.88
N GLY A 188 -5.15 22.43 5.62
CA GLY A 188 -4.39 21.29 5.12
C GLY A 188 -5.14 20.02 4.77
N CYS A 189 -6.48 19.98 4.84
CA CYS A 189 -7.25 18.81 4.42
C CYS A 189 -8.70 19.15 4.07
N LEU A 190 -9.33 18.26 3.32
CA LEU A 190 -10.76 18.26 3.09
C LEU A 190 -11.42 17.23 3.99
N GLN A 191 -12.48 17.63 4.67
CA GLN A 191 -13.28 16.73 5.48
C GLN A 191 -14.61 16.46 4.76
N VAL A 192 -14.84 15.19 4.40
CA VAL A 192 -16.11 14.73 3.83
C VAL A 192 -16.88 13.99 4.92
N THR A 193 -18.13 14.40 5.17
CA THR A 193 -19.02 13.81 6.17
C THR A 193 -20.34 13.38 5.58
N VAL A 194 -20.88 12.27 6.07
CA VAL A 194 -22.16 11.67 5.68
C VAL A 194 -22.88 11.17 6.93
N PRO A 195 -24.22 11.03 6.90
CA PRO A 195 -24.96 10.29 7.92
C PRO A 195 -24.34 8.90 8.21
N ALA A 196 -24.19 8.55 9.49
CA ALA A 196 -23.53 7.32 9.92
C ALA A 196 -24.23 6.04 9.44
N GLY A 197 -25.52 6.13 9.09
CA GLY A 197 -26.32 5.05 8.50
C GLY A 197 -25.75 4.50 7.19
N ILE A 198 -24.87 5.25 6.51
CA ILE A 198 -24.14 4.76 5.32
C ILE A 198 -23.33 3.48 5.60
N THR A 199 -22.92 3.27 6.86
CA THR A 199 -22.18 2.06 7.27
C THR A 199 -23.00 0.80 7.00
N LEU A 200 -24.33 0.86 7.07
CA LEU A 200 -25.21 -0.28 6.80
C LEU A 200 -25.27 -0.63 5.31
N LEU A 201 -24.96 0.33 4.44
CA LEU A 201 -24.91 0.15 2.98
C LEU A 201 -23.54 -0.30 2.50
N LEU A 202 -22.54 -0.27 3.38
CA LEU A 202 -21.21 -0.79 3.11
C LEU A 202 -21.17 -2.22 3.67
N PRO A 203 -21.02 -3.26 2.82
CA PRO A 203 -20.85 -4.60 3.35
C PRO A 203 -19.63 -4.58 4.26
N THR A 204 -19.86 -4.98 5.51
CA THR A 204 -18.82 -5.05 6.53
C THR A 204 -17.92 -6.21 6.11
N VAL A 205 -16.67 -5.90 5.76
CA VAL A 205 -15.67 -6.94 5.51
C VAL A 205 -15.14 -7.40 6.86
N ALA A 206 -16.02 -8.05 7.63
CA ALA A 206 -15.62 -8.88 8.75
C ALA A 206 -15.48 -10.30 8.18
N GLY A 207 -14.24 -10.79 8.04
CA GLY A 207 -14.02 -12.17 7.60
C GLY A 207 -12.73 -12.43 6.82
N ALA A 208 -11.58 -12.25 7.46
CA ALA A 208 -10.34 -13.00 7.20
C ALA A 208 -9.33 -12.85 8.37
N ALA A 209 -9.83 -12.64 9.59
CA ALA A 209 -9.03 -12.53 10.80
C ALA A 209 -9.70 -13.35 11.91
N ALA A 210 -9.88 -14.64 11.64
CA ALA A 210 -10.18 -15.68 12.61
C ALA A 210 -9.40 -16.96 12.25
N ALA A 211 -8.17 -16.80 11.77
CA ALA A 211 -7.13 -17.81 11.89
C ALA A 211 -6.09 -17.22 12.84
N ALA A 212 -5.97 -17.88 13.99
CA ALA A 212 -5.14 -17.53 15.13
C ALA A 212 -3.67 -17.25 14.73
N PRO A 213 -2.92 -16.51 15.56
CA PRO A 213 -1.50 -16.33 15.36
C PRO A 213 -0.80 -17.68 15.53
N ALA A 214 -0.20 -18.19 14.45
CA ALA A 214 0.94 -19.07 14.61
C ALA A 214 2.07 -18.21 15.19
N GLU A 215 2.30 -18.35 16.49
CA GLU A 215 3.52 -17.95 17.16
C GLU A 215 4.70 -18.63 16.44
N CYS A 216 5.30 -17.95 15.46
CA CYS A 216 6.66 -18.27 15.07
C CYS A 216 7.59 -17.62 16.10
N GLY A 217 7.71 -18.32 17.22
CA GLY A 217 8.74 -18.05 18.21
C GLY A 217 10.12 -18.19 17.56
N GLN A 218 11.00 -17.25 17.92
CA GLN A 218 12.42 -17.51 18.11
C GLN A 218 13.22 -17.94 16.87
N SER A 219 13.50 -16.98 15.97
CA SER A 219 14.69 -17.05 15.10
C SER A 219 15.83 -16.17 15.65
N HIS A 220 16.07 -16.27 16.96
CA HIS A 220 17.16 -15.57 17.66
C HIS A 220 18.07 -16.53 18.46
N ALA A 221 18.09 -17.82 18.11
CA ALA A 221 18.87 -18.85 18.79
C ALA A 221 19.72 -19.75 17.84
N LEU A 222 19.94 -19.34 16.59
CA LEU A 222 20.84 -20.06 15.64
C LEU A 222 22.00 -19.22 15.11
N GLN A 223 22.28 -18.07 15.74
CA GLN A 223 23.50 -17.28 15.50
C GLN A 223 24.49 -17.30 16.67
N SER A 224 24.15 -17.92 17.81
CA SER A 224 25.03 -18.05 18.98
C SER A 224 25.78 -19.39 19.08
N LEU A 225 25.60 -20.32 18.14
CA LEU A 225 26.26 -21.64 18.14
C LEU A 225 27.39 -21.81 17.12
N ILE A 226 27.74 -20.77 16.35
CA ILE A 226 28.85 -20.82 15.37
C ILE A 226 30.16 -20.19 15.90
N ASN A 227 30.15 -19.49 17.05
CA ASN A 227 31.34 -18.86 17.64
C ASN A 227 31.93 -19.61 18.85
N ARG A 228 31.93 -20.95 18.83
CA ARG A 228 32.60 -21.74 19.88
C ARG A 228 33.37 -22.94 19.31
N ALA A 229 34.41 -22.65 18.55
CA ALA A 229 35.52 -23.59 18.38
C ALA A 229 36.79 -22.78 18.07
N ALA A 230 37.62 -22.59 19.08
CA ALA A 230 39.00 -22.20 18.89
C ALA A 230 39.76 -23.38 18.25
N PRO A 231 40.59 -23.14 17.23
CA PRO A 231 41.70 -24.04 16.94
C PRO A 231 43.02 -23.41 17.42
N VAL A 232 43.56 -24.10 18.42
CA VAL A 232 44.97 -24.39 18.67
C VAL A 232 45.94 -23.90 17.58
N ARG A 233 46.93 -23.11 18.00
CA ARG A 233 48.17 -22.82 17.25
C ARG A 233 48.92 -24.11 16.91
N PRO A 234 49.44 -24.25 15.69
CA PRO A 234 50.71 -24.94 15.50
C PRO A 234 51.83 -23.94 15.16
N SER A 235 52.93 -24.10 15.90
CA SER A 235 54.22 -23.43 15.73
C SER A 235 55.08 -24.22 14.75
N SER A 236 55.62 -23.52 13.75
CA SER A 236 56.98 -23.63 13.17
C SER A 236 57.48 -24.95 12.55
N ALA A 237 57.74 -24.92 11.24
CA ALA A 237 59.01 -25.34 10.57
C ALA A 237 58.78 -25.36 9.03
N GLN A 238 59.33 -24.39 8.28
CA GLN A 238 60.56 -24.50 7.47
C GLN A 238 60.50 -25.52 6.31
N PHE A 239 60.44 -25.02 5.07
CA PHE A 239 61.27 -25.40 3.89
C PHE A 239 60.76 -24.58 2.68
N ALA A 240 61.41 -23.49 2.30
CA ALA A 240 62.54 -23.38 1.35
C ALA A 240 62.11 -23.24 -0.13
N ASP A 241 62.51 -22.09 -0.70
CA ASP A 241 63.04 -21.88 -2.05
C ASP A 241 62.21 -22.22 -3.30
N ARG A 242 61.80 -21.17 -4.03
CA ARG A 242 62.46 -20.73 -5.29
C ARG A 242 61.70 -19.58 -5.96
N HIS A 243 62.31 -18.40 -5.93
CA HIS A 243 62.30 -17.46 -7.06
C HIS A 243 63.18 -18.06 -8.20
N PRO A 244 63.16 -17.59 -9.48
CA PRO A 244 63.10 -16.17 -9.84
C PRO A 244 62.43 -15.80 -11.19
N ALA A 245 62.28 -14.47 -11.37
CA ALA A 245 62.37 -13.74 -12.65
C ALA A 245 61.22 -13.96 -13.67
N ARG A 246 60.87 -13.07 -14.59
CA ARG A 246 61.50 -11.84 -15.09
C ARG A 246 60.53 -11.22 -16.12
N THR A 247 60.49 -9.88 -16.21
CA THR A 247 60.26 -9.07 -17.46
C THR A 247 58.89 -9.19 -18.16
N ARG A 248 58.31 -8.19 -18.83
CA ARG A 248 58.78 -6.90 -19.36
C ARG A 248 57.58 -6.02 -19.76
N ASP A 249 57.86 -4.73 -19.85
CA ASP A 249 57.05 -3.64 -20.42
C ASP A 249 56.51 -3.84 -21.85
N MET A 250 55.40 -3.17 -22.16
CA MET A 250 55.04 -2.51 -23.44
C MET A 250 53.64 -1.87 -23.27
N VAL A 251 53.47 -0.57 -23.01
CA VAL A 251 53.53 0.62 -23.89
C VAL A 251 52.79 0.46 -25.24
N LEU A 252 51.55 1.01 -25.27
CA LEU A 252 50.84 1.87 -26.27
C LEU A 252 51.08 1.71 -27.79
N PRO A 253 50.09 1.99 -28.69
CA PRO A 253 49.45 3.32 -28.81
C PRO A 253 47.95 3.36 -29.23
N PRO A 254 47.33 4.55 -29.32
CA PRO A 254 45.98 4.76 -29.83
C PRO A 254 45.99 5.10 -31.33
N HIS A 255 44.97 4.66 -32.06
CA HIS A 255 44.66 5.16 -33.39
C HIS A 255 43.26 5.79 -33.43
N ARG A 256 43.30 7.12 -33.63
CA ARG A 256 42.39 8.03 -34.36
C ARG A 256 40.88 7.82 -34.27
#